data_AF-A0A1M7LH97-F1
#
_entry.id   AF-A0A1M7LH97-F1
#
_cell.length_a   1.000
_cell.length_b   1.000
_cell.length_c   1.000
_cell.angle_alpha   90.00
_cell.angle_beta   90.00
_cell.angle_gamma   90.00
#
_symmetry.space_group_name_H-M   'P 1'
#
loop_
_entity.id
_entity.type
_entity.pdbx_description
1 polymer ?
#
loop_
_entity_poly.entity_id
_entity_poly.type
_entity_poly.pdbx_seq_one_letter_code
_entity_poly.pdbx_strand_id
1 'polypeptide(L)'
;MEYLDKLDYVIWLPLLLWVALYFWFWRFSYPLFMHKMVKKGQRWAYVSGSSAEIHSRKAKLRLLNFVFSLVASVALSVSVCWLFRRFGICEPVYGLVAIAPAMILAAVLYSIAMGRIAAMFTSAYFLEYRKVRYETESKGTFMSEPDIHNRTIWSYNKKLRHAQEHRRFWKYVRAMAKTKKIPPDVYAETMY
;
A
#
# COMPACT_ATOMS: atom_id res chain seq x y z
N MET A 1 6.13 40.21 18.80
CA MET A 1 7.04 39.46 17.91
C MET A 1 7.27 38.02 18.38
N GLU A 2 7.12 37.68 19.67
CA GLU A 2 7.34 36.30 20.19
C GLU A 2 6.46 35.18 19.61
N TYR A 3 5.27 35.49 19.07
CA TYR A 3 4.43 34.48 18.41
C TYR A 3 4.98 34.02 17.06
N LEU A 4 5.87 34.79 16.44
CA LEU A 4 6.46 34.46 15.13
C LEU A 4 7.62 33.46 15.25
N ASP A 5 8.44 33.52 16.31
CA ASP A 5 9.53 32.56 16.52
C ASP A 5 9.00 31.16 16.87
N LYS A 6 7.80 31.06 17.45
CA LYS A 6 7.12 29.78 17.67
C LYS A 6 6.55 29.17 16.37
N LEU A 7 6.33 29.98 15.32
CA LEU A 7 5.82 29.51 14.02
C LEU A 7 6.89 28.85 13.15
N ASP A 8 8.18 29.11 13.38
CA ASP A 8 9.27 28.44 12.65
C ASP A 8 9.26 26.92 12.86
N TYR A 9 8.83 26.45 14.03
CA TYR A 9 8.63 25.01 14.30
C TYR A 9 7.35 24.45 13.64
N VAL A 10 6.35 25.30 13.39
CA VAL A 10 5.06 24.91 12.79
C VAL A 10 5.20 24.59 11.30
N ILE A 11 6.24 25.12 10.62
CA ILE A 11 6.57 24.82 9.22
C ILE A 11 6.83 23.32 8.99
N TRP A 12 7.35 22.62 10.00
CA TRP A 12 7.65 21.18 9.90
C TRP A 12 6.41 20.30 10.13
N LEU A 13 5.36 20.85 10.72
CA LEU A 13 4.14 20.12 11.07
C LEU A 13 3.41 19.55 9.83
N PRO A 14 3.25 20.29 8.71
CA PRO A 14 2.79 19.71 7.46
C PRO A 14 3.67 18.55 7.01
N LEU A 15 5.01 18.70 7.02
CA LEU A 15 5.90 17.64 6.55
C LEU A 15 5.69 16.34 7.34
N LEU A 16 5.57 16.45 8.67
CA LEU A 16 5.25 15.31 9.55
C LEU A 16 3.87 14.72 9.24
N LEU A 17 2.85 15.57 9.00
CA LEU A 17 1.52 15.11 8.61
C LEU A 17 1.52 14.37 7.27
N TRP A 18 2.32 14.83 6.31
CA TRP A 18 2.47 14.18 5.00
C TRP A 18 3.16 12.81 5.11
N VAL A 19 4.18 12.70 5.95
CA VAL A 19 4.82 11.41 6.26
C VAL A 19 3.83 10.47 6.96
N ALA A 20 3.08 10.97 7.96
CA ALA A 20 2.06 10.20 8.65
C ALA A 20 0.94 9.75 7.69
N LEU A 21 0.53 10.61 6.74
CA LEU A 21 -0.45 10.31 5.71
C LEU A 21 0.02 9.17 4.79
N TYR A 22 1.30 9.18 4.40
CA TYR A 22 1.89 8.07 3.64
C TYR A 22 1.79 6.74 4.40
N PHE A 23 2.18 6.71 5.67
CA PHE A 23 2.09 5.51 6.50
C PHE A 23 0.65 5.07 6.72
N TRP A 24 -0.28 6.03 6.87
CA TRP A 24 -1.70 5.77 6.96
C TRP A 24 -2.22 5.05 5.72
N PHE A 25 -1.94 5.60 4.53
CA PHE A 25 -2.30 4.95 3.26
C PHE A 25 -1.70 3.56 3.14
N TRP A 26 -0.41 3.42 3.46
CA TRP A 26 0.28 2.14 3.35
C TRP A 26 -0.32 1.06 4.28
N ARG A 27 -0.68 1.43 5.51
CA ARG A 27 -1.11 0.45 6.53
C ARG A 27 -2.61 0.15 6.52
N PHE A 28 -3.45 1.15 6.26
CA PHE A 28 -4.90 1.06 6.45
C PHE A 28 -5.69 1.03 5.14
N SER A 29 -5.17 1.62 4.07
CA SER A 29 -5.91 1.71 2.81
C SER A 29 -5.73 0.51 1.88
N TYR A 30 -4.83 -0.42 2.21
CA TYR A 30 -4.60 -1.64 1.42
C TYR A 30 -5.88 -2.46 1.11
N PRO A 31 -6.89 -2.61 2.00
CA PRO A 31 -8.05 -3.45 1.73
C PRO A 31 -8.93 -2.86 0.62
N LEU A 32 -9.02 -1.53 0.53
CA LEU A 32 -9.76 -0.83 -0.52
C LEU A 32 -9.19 -1.17 -1.90
N PHE A 33 -7.86 -1.10 -2.00
CA PHE A 33 -7.14 -1.36 -3.24
C PHE A 33 -7.14 -2.85 -3.61
N MET A 34 -6.85 -3.74 -2.64
CA MET A 34 -6.86 -5.18 -2.88
C MET A 34 -8.24 -5.66 -3.32
N HIS A 35 -9.32 -5.14 -2.74
CA HIS A 35 -10.66 -5.50 -3.18
C HIS A 35 -10.96 -5.03 -4.62
N LYS A 36 -10.46 -3.86 -5.03
CA LYS A 36 -10.53 -3.42 -6.43
C LYS A 36 -9.77 -4.37 -7.36
N MET A 37 -8.61 -4.88 -6.92
CA MET A 37 -7.81 -5.83 -7.69
C MET A 37 -8.45 -7.22 -7.79
N VAL A 38 -9.05 -7.72 -6.70
CA VAL A 38 -9.84 -8.96 -6.74
C VAL A 38 -11.00 -8.85 -7.73
N LYS A 39 -11.73 -7.74 -7.74
CA LYS A 39 -12.80 -7.49 -8.72
C LYS A 39 -12.31 -7.46 -10.17
N LYS A 40 -11.05 -7.08 -10.40
CA LYS A 40 -10.40 -7.12 -11.71
C LYS A 40 -9.89 -8.52 -12.08
N GLY A 41 -10.12 -9.54 -11.25
CA GLY A 41 -9.66 -10.91 -11.50
C GLY A 41 -8.18 -11.15 -11.18
N GLN A 42 -7.53 -10.24 -10.44
CA GLN A 42 -6.12 -10.41 -10.09
C GLN A 42 -5.95 -11.51 -9.04
N ARG A 43 -5.36 -12.64 -9.44
CA ARG A 43 -5.20 -13.88 -8.64
C ARG A 43 -4.30 -13.72 -7.41
N TRP A 44 -3.36 -12.77 -7.44
CA TRP A 44 -2.44 -12.46 -6.34
C TRP A 44 -3.07 -11.57 -5.26
N ALA A 45 -4.22 -10.96 -5.54
CA ALA A 45 -4.84 -10.03 -4.61
C ALA A 45 -5.56 -10.79 -3.49
N TYR A 46 -5.15 -10.54 -2.25
CA TYR A 46 -5.78 -11.10 -1.07
C TYR A 46 -6.51 -10.02 -0.27
N VAL A 47 -7.74 -10.32 0.14
CA VAL A 47 -8.51 -9.46 1.04
C VAL A 47 -8.85 -10.26 2.29
N SER A 48 -8.40 -9.78 3.44
CA SER A 48 -8.78 -10.37 4.73
C SER A 48 -10.19 -9.94 5.14
N GLY A 49 -11.09 -10.90 5.33
CA GLY A 49 -12.42 -10.68 5.93
C GLY A 49 -13.59 -11.04 5.01
N SER A 50 -14.80 -11.07 5.59
CA SER A 50 -16.03 -11.38 4.86
C SER A 50 -16.47 -10.21 3.98
N SER A 51 -17.04 -10.50 2.80
CA SER A 51 -17.46 -9.49 1.80
C SER A 51 -18.35 -8.37 2.38
N ALA A 52 -19.20 -8.73 3.35
CA ALA A 52 -20.10 -7.81 4.05
C ALA A 52 -19.34 -6.83 4.98
N GLU A 53 -18.37 -7.31 5.75
CA GLU A 53 -17.52 -6.47 6.63
C GLU A 53 -16.66 -5.49 5.84
N ILE A 54 -16.20 -5.92 4.66
CA ILE A 54 -15.40 -5.08 3.78
C ILE A 54 -16.30 -3.96 3.21
N HIS A 55 -17.59 -4.19 2.96
CA HIS A 55 -18.49 -3.17 2.40
C HIS A 55 -18.73 -2.01 3.38
N SER A 56 -19.04 -2.30 4.65
CA SER A 56 -19.27 -1.26 5.66
C SER A 56 -17.99 -0.50 6.03
N ARG A 57 -16.83 -1.20 6.04
CA ARG A 57 -15.52 -0.58 6.27
C ARG A 57 -15.04 0.27 5.10
N LYS A 58 -15.46 -0.03 3.86
CA LYS A 58 -15.04 0.74 2.67
C LYS A 58 -15.43 2.21 2.75
N ALA A 59 -16.70 2.48 3.06
CA ALA A 59 -17.21 3.85 3.13
C ALA A 59 -16.45 4.65 4.21
N LYS A 60 -16.28 4.04 5.40
CA LYS A 60 -15.51 4.63 6.50
C LYS A 60 -14.06 4.90 6.11
N LEU A 61 -13.37 3.96 5.47
CA LEU A 61 -11.97 4.13 5.05
C LEU A 61 -11.81 5.20 3.96
N ARG A 62 -12.77 5.30 3.01
CA ARG A 62 -12.76 6.38 2.01
C ARG A 62 -12.92 7.74 2.66
N LEU A 63 -13.87 7.87 3.57
CA LEU A 63 -14.11 9.11 4.30
C LEU A 63 -12.90 9.49 5.15
N LEU A 64 -12.31 8.55 5.89
CA LEU A 64 -11.10 8.79 6.65
C LEU A 64 -9.93 9.21 5.74
N ASN A 65 -9.71 8.54 4.62
CA ASN A 65 -8.66 8.93 3.68
C ASN A 65 -8.87 10.35 3.14
N PHE A 66 -10.11 10.72 2.84
CA PHE A 66 -10.45 12.07 2.40
C PHE A 66 -10.18 13.09 3.51
N VAL A 67 -10.66 12.83 4.74
CA VAL A 67 -10.45 13.72 5.91
C VAL A 67 -8.97 13.89 6.21
N PHE A 68 -8.19 12.80 6.26
CA PHE A 68 -6.74 12.89 6.49
C PHE A 68 -6.01 13.65 5.38
N SER A 69 -6.39 13.44 4.12
CA SER A 69 -5.81 14.18 2.98
C SER A 69 -6.16 15.67 3.05
N LEU A 70 -7.39 15.99 3.45
CA LEU A 70 -7.87 17.36 3.62
C LEU A 70 -7.11 18.06 4.73
N VAL A 71 -6.97 17.42 5.90
CA VAL A 71 -6.21 17.96 7.04
C VAL A 71 -4.75 18.23 6.66
N ALA A 72 -4.09 17.28 6.00
CA ALA A 72 -2.71 17.47 5.53
C ALA A 72 -2.58 18.59 4.49
N SER A 73 -3.58 18.75 3.61
CA SER A 73 -3.60 19.78 2.58
C SER A 73 -3.86 21.17 3.17
N VAL A 74 -4.75 21.28 4.16
CA VAL A 74 -5.00 22.52 4.90
C VAL A 74 -3.77 22.91 5.71
N ALA A 75 -3.12 21.97 6.39
CA ALA A 75 -1.89 22.25 7.13
C ALA A 75 -0.78 22.79 6.21
N LEU A 76 -0.62 22.20 5.03
CA LEU A 76 0.33 22.68 4.02
C LEU A 76 -0.04 24.08 3.52
N SER A 77 -1.33 24.31 3.23
CA SER A 77 -1.81 25.63 2.81
C SER A 77 -1.59 26.72 3.85
N VAL A 78 -1.83 26.44 5.14
CA VAL A 78 -1.55 27.38 6.25
C VAL A 78 -0.06 27.74 6.28
N SER A 79 0.82 26.78 6.02
CA SER A 79 2.27 27.02 5.98
C SER A 79 2.68 27.86 4.77
N VAL A 80 2.01 27.68 3.62
CA VAL A 80 2.20 28.54 2.43
C VAL A 80 1.69 29.97 2.69
N CYS A 81 0.52 30.13 3.33
CA CYS A 81 0.00 31.45 3.72
C CYS A 81 0.98 32.18 4.65
N TRP A 82 1.59 31.46 5.60
CA TRP A 82 2.60 32.02 6.48
C TRP A 82 3.85 32.48 5.71
N LEU A 83 4.34 31.66 4.77
CA LEU A 83 5.48 32.02 3.91
C LEU A 83 5.20 33.28 3.08
N PHE A 84 4.02 33.38 2.46
CA PHE A 84 3.64 34.57 1.69
C PHE A 84 3.60 35.83 2.55
N ARG A 85 3.08 35.72 3.78
CA ARG A 85 3.09 36.83 4.74
C ARG A 85 4.50 37.22 5.19
N ARG A 86 5.38 36.24 5.45
CA ARG A 86 6.75 36.47 5.96
C ARG A 86 7.66 37.11 4.93
N PHE A 87 7.56 36.67 3.67
CA PHE A 87 8.40 37.16 2.57
C PHE A 87 7.77 38.29 1.75
N GLY A 88 6.52 38.69 2.07
CA GLY A 88 5.84 39.79 1.39
C GLY A 88 5.61 39.56 -0.10
N ILE A 89 5.51 38.30 -0.53
CA ILE A 89 5.47 37.93 -1.97
C ILE A 89 4.10 38.25 -2.57
N CYS A 90 3.01 37.83 -1.90
CA CYS A 90 1.63 37.97 -2.33
C CYS A 90 0.71 38.12 -1.11
N GLU A 91 -0.57 38.47 -1.33
CA GLU A 91 -1.56 38.42 -0.24
C GLU A 91 -1.69 37.00 0.33
N PRO A 92 -1.74 36.83 1.67
CA PRO A 92 -1.79 35.52 2.31
C PRO A 92 -2.99 34.67 1.88
N VAL A 93 -4.08 35.29 1.42
CA VAL A 93 -5.30 34.62 0.95
C VAL A 93 -5.02 33.71 -0.25
N TYR A 94 -4.05 34.08 -1.11
CA TYR A 94 -3.65 33.24 -2.25
C TYR A 94 -3.01 31.91 -1.82
N GLY A 95 -2.51 31.79 -0.59
CA GLY A 95 -2.00 30.51 -0.07
C GLY A 95 -3.08 29.44 0.12
N LEU A 96 -4.37 29.82 0.17
CA LEU A 96 -5.50 28.88 0.17
C LEU A 96 -5.66 28.13 -1.15
N VAL A 97 -5.19 28.72 -2.26
CA VAL A 97 -5.17 28.06 -3.57
C VAL A 97 -4.30 26.80 -3.54
N ALA A 98 -3.30 26.73 -2.63
CA ALA A 98 -2.43 25.58 -2.48
C ALA A 98 -3.15 24.30 -1.99
N ILE A 99 -4.40 24.39 -1.50
CA ILE A 99 -5.18 23.22 -1.09
C ILE A 99 -5.45 22.29 -2.28
N ALA A 100 -5.80 22.83 -3.44
CA ALA A 100 -6.10 22.04 -4.64
C ALA A 100 -4.89 21.21 -5.14
N PRO A 101 -3.69 21.80 -5.39
CA PRO A 101 -2.52 21.03 -5.77
C PRO A 101 -2.04 20.09 -4.65
N ALA A 102 -2.22 20.46 -3.37
CA ALA A 102 -1.93 19.57 -2.25
C ALA A 102 -2.84 18.33 -2.24
N MET A 103 -4.13 18.47 -2.53
CA MET A 103 -5.04 17.33 -2.65
C MET A 103 -4.67 16.40 -3.81
N ILE A 104 -4.22 16.98 -4.94
CA ILE A 104 -3.69 16.19 -6.08
C ILE A 104 -2.44 15.41 -5.64
N LEU A 105 -1.52 16.06 -4.94
CA LEU A 105 -0.32 15.43 -4.42
C LEU A 105 -0.65 14.27 -3.45
N ALA A 106 -1.69 14.41 -2.62
CA ALA A 106 -2.16 13.35 -1.72
C ALA A 106 -2.70 12.14 -2.51
N ALA A 107 -3.40 12.38 -3.63
CA ALA A 107 -3.88 11.31 -4.51
C ALA A 107 -2.73 10.57 -5.22
N VAL A 108 -1.67 11.30 -5.61
CA VAL A 108 -0.44 10.70 -6.16
C VAL A 108 0.26 9.87 -5.09
N LEU A 109 0.39 10.39 -3.87
CA LEU A 109 0.99 9.70 -2.73
C LEU A 109 0.25 8.39 -2.40
N TYR A 110 -1.08 8.42 -2.41
CA TYR A 110 -1.92 7.23 -2.28
C TYR A 110 -1.61 6.20 -3.36
N SER A 111 -1.51 6.64 -4.62
CA SER A 111 -1.24 5.75 -5.75
C SER A 111 0.14 5.08 -5.64
N ILE A 112 1.16 5.83 -5.23
CA ILE A 112 2.52 5.31 -4.97
C ILE A 112 2.50 4.28 -3.83
N ALA A 113 1.82 4.59 -2.73
CA ALA A 113 1.69 3.67 -1.60
C ALA A 113 1.02 2.36 -2.02
N MET A 114 -0.07 2.44 -2.79
CA MET A 114 -0.76 1.26 -3.31
C MET A 114 0.06 0.48 -4.33
N GLY A 115 0.82 1.15 -5.19
CA GLY A 115 1.74 0.51 -6.14
C GLY A 115 2.81 -0.33 -5.44
N ARG A 116 3.38 0.18 -4.34
CA ARG A 116 4.34 -0.57 -3.51
C ARG A 116 3.71 -1.79 -2.84
N ILE A 117 2.47 -1.66 -2.35
CA ILE A 117 1.75 -2.80 -1.78
C ILE A 117 1.47 -3.84 -2.87
N ALA A 118 1.02 -3.42 -4.05
CA ALA A 118 0.78 -4.32 -5.18
C ALA A 118 2.04 -5.14 -5.50
N ALA A 119 3.18 -4.47 -5.68
CA ALA A 119 4.46 -5.15 -5.94
C ALA A 119 4.85 -6.15 -4.83
N MET A 120 4.57 -5.81 -3.56
CA MET A 120 4.83 -6.70 -2.43
C MET A 120 3.96 -7.96 -2.45
N PHE A 121 2.66 -7.83 -2.73
CA PHE A 121 1.77 -8.98 -2.82
C PHE A 121 2.03 -9.82 -4.08
N THR A 122 2.31 -9.18 -5.21
CA THR A 122 2.66 -9.87 -6.45
C THR A 122 3.94 -10.69 -6.29
N SER A 123 4.99 -10.13 -5.68
CA SER A 123 6.23 -10.87 -5.41
C SER A 123 6.02 -12.03 -4.44
N ALA A 124 5.23 -11.84 -3.38
CA ALA A 124 4.90 -12.92 -2.45
C ALA A 124 4.10 -14.05 -3.13
N TYR A 125 3.15 -13.71 -4.01
CA TYR A 125 2.40 -14.69 -4.80
C TYR A 125 3.31 -15.46 -5.77
N PHE A 126 4.21 -14.78 -6.48
CA PHE A 126 5.14 -15.44 -7.40
C PHE A 126 6.10 -16.39 -6.70
N LEU A 127 6.52 -16.09 -5.48
CA LEU A 127 7.31 -17.02 -4.67
C LEU A 127 6.53 -18.30 -4.37
N GLU A 128 5.25 -18.19 -3.97
CA GLU A 128 4.40 -19.36 -3.75
C GLU A 128 4.15 -20.14 -5.04
N TYR A 129 3.92 -19.46 -6.16
CA TYR A 129 3.76 -20.09 -7.46
C TYR A 129 4.98 -20.95 -7.82
N ARG A 130 6.19 -20.39 -7.68
CA ARG A 130 7.44 -21.11 -7.98
C ARG A 130 7.65 -22.32 -7.05
N LYS A 131 7.26 -22.21 -5.77
CA LYS A 131 7.28 -23.36 -4.84
C LYS A 131 6.32 -24.47 -5.25
N VAL A 132 5.07 -24.11 -5.56
CA VAL A 132 4.06 -25.09 -5.99
C VAL A 132 4.49 -25.79 -7.28
N ARG A 133 5.03 -25.04 -8.24
CA ARG A 133 5.57 -25.59 -9.48
C ARG A 133 6.73 -26.55 -9.22
N TYR A 134 7.72 -26.16 -8.41
CA TYR A 134 8.83 -27.02 -8.02
C TYR A 134 8.37 -28.32 -7.32
N GLU A 135 7.45 -28.23 -6.37
CA GLU A 135 6.89 -29.41 -5.68
C GLU A 135 6.15 -30.35 -6.64
N THR A 136 5.64 -29.83 -7.75
CA THR A 136 4.85 -30.57 -8.73
C THR A 136 5.77 -31.24 -9.76
N GLU A 137 6.78 -30.52 -10.23
CA GLU A 137 7.84 -31.02 -11.13
C GLU A 137 8.71 -32.08 -10.43
N SER A 138 9.17 -31.83 -9.19
CA SER A 138 9.98 -32.80 -8.41
C SER A 138 9.25 -34.11 -8.07
N LYS A 139 7.91 -34.11 -8.05
CA LYS A 139 7.09 -35.31 -7.82
C LYS A 139 6.73 -36.04 -9.11
N GLY A 140 7.18 -35.57 -10.27
CA GLY A 140 6.88 -36.17 -11.58
C GLY A 140 5.42 -36.04 -12.01
N THR A 141 4.60 -35.30 -11.27
CA THR A 141 3.18 -35.07 -11.60
C THR A 141 3.06 -33.80 -12.42
N PHE A 142 3.13 -33.88 -13.75
CA PHE A 142 2.93 -32.69 -14.59
C PHE A 142 1.47 -32.21 -14.48
N MET A 143 1.26 -31.09 -13.78
CA MET A 143 -0.05 -30.44 -13.69
C MET A 143 -0.20 -29.39 -14.78
N SER A 144 -1.44 -29.15 -15.20
CA SER A 144 -1.74 -28.05 -16.10
C SER A 144 -1.46 -26.69 -15.42
N GLU A 145 -1.08 -25.68 -16.21
CA GLU A 145 -0.82 -24.33 -15.71
C GLU A 145 -2.01 -23.72 -14.92
N PRO A 146 -3.28 -23.90 -15.34
CA PRO A 146 -4.44 -23.52 -14.53
C PRO A 146 -4.49 -24.19 -13.16
N ASP A 147 -4.15 -25.48 -13.06
CA ASP A 147 -4.18 -26.22 -11.80
C ASP A 147 -3.07 -25.76 -10.85
N ILE A 148 -1.87 -25.50 -11.39
CA ILE A 148 -0.76 -24.90 -10.63
C ILE A 148 -1.19 -23.55 -10.06
N HIS A 149 -1.85 -22.70 -10.85
CA HIS A 149 -2.39 -21.44 -10.38
C HIS A 149 -3.47 -21.60 -9.31
N ASN A 150 -4.44 -22.50 -9.49
CA ASN A 150 -5.50 -22.75 -8.51
C ASN A 150 -4.92 -23.23 -7.16
N ARG A 151 -3.98 -24.18 -7.22
CA ARG A 151 -3.26 -24.69 -6.04
C ARG A 151 -2.42 -23.61 -5.36
N THR A 152 -1.78 -22.75 -6.16
CA THR A 152 -1.04 -21.59 -5.65
C THR A 152 -1.95 -20.62 -4.92
N ILE A 153 -3.10 -20.24 -5.51
CA ILE A 153 -4.07 -19.33 -4.88
C ILE A 153 -4.55 -19.91 -3.55
N TRP A 154 -4.88 -21.21 -3.53
CA TRP A 154 -5.32 -21.87 -2.31
C TRP A 154 -4.23 -21.89 -1.23
N SER A 155 -3.00 -22.32 -1.58
CA SER A 155 -1.85 -22.35 -0.66
C SER A 155 -1.54 -20.96 -0.10
N TYR A 156 -1.48 -19.96 -0.99
CA TYR A 156 -1.20 -18.58 -0.65
C TYR A 156 -2.25 -18.00 0.30
N ASN A 157 -3.55 -18.15 -0.03
CA ASN A 157 -4.64 -17.67 0.81
C ASN A 157 -4.67 -18.37 2.18
N LYS A 158 -4.41 -19.68 2.23
CA LYS A 158 -4.33 -20.43 3.48
C LYS A 158 -3.20 -19.91 4.38
N LYS A 159 -2.00 -19.71 3.82
CA LYS A 159 -0.84 -19.16 4.53
C LYS A 159 -1.07 -17.74 5.03
N LEU A 160 -1.71 -16.89 4.22
CA LEU A 160 -2.06 -15.52 4.62
C LEU A 160 -3.10 -15.48 5.72
N ARG A 161 -4.13 -16.32 5.66
CA ARG A 161 -5.15 -16.43 6.72
C ARG A 161 -4.54 -16.89 8.04
N HIS A 162 -3.70 -17.93 8.00
CA HIS A 162 -2.97 -18.39 9.16
C HIS A 162 -2.06 -17.28 9.74
N ALA A 163 -1.32 -16.56 8.88
CA ALA A 163 -0.48 -15.45 9.33
C ALA A 163 -1.30 -14.29 9.95
N GLN A 164 -2.53 -14.09 9.50
CA GLN A 164 -3.46 -13.11 10.07
C GLN A 164 -3.97 -13.54 11.45
N GLU A 165 -4.34 -14.80 11.62
CA GLU A 165 -4.75 -15.37 12.91
C GLU A 165 -3.65 -15.20 13.97
N HIS A 166 -2.38 -15.38 13.56
CA HIS A 166 -1.20 -15.17 14.42
C HIS A 166 -0.70 -13.71 14.52
N ARG A 167 -1.47 -12.73 14.02
CA ARG A 167 -1.11 -11.28 14.01
C ARG A 167 0.23 -10.96 13.33
N ARG A 168 0.74 -11.85 12.48
CA ARG A 168 2.04 -11.73 11.78
C ARG A 168 1.90 -11.47 10.28
N PHE A 169 0.70 -11.15 9.80
CA PHE A 169 0.37 -10.93 8.39
C PHE A 169 1.40 -10.09 7.62
N TRP A 170 1.67 -8.86 8.06
CA TRP A 170 2.62 -7.97 7.36
C TRP A 170 4.06 -8.43 7.42
N LYS A 171 4.47 -9.04 8.56
CA LYS A 171 5.81 -9.62 8.69
C LYS A 171 5.99 -10.77 7.70
N TYR A 172 4.96 -11.59 7.55
CA TYR A 172 4.93 -12.74 6.65
C TYR A 172 4.97 -12.31 5.18
N VAL A 173 4.07 -11.43 4.75
CA VAL A 173 4.02 -10.91 3.36
C VAL A 173 5.34 -10.23 3.00
N ARG A 174 5.90 -9.41 3.88
CA ARG A 174 7.18 -8.74 3.65
C ARG A 174 8.34 -9.73 3.57
N ALA A 175 8.35 -10.77 4.40
CA ALA A 175 9.36 -11.82 4.35
C ALA A 175 9.28 -12.59 3.02
N MET A 176 8.08 -12.99 2.60
CA MET A 176 7.88 -13.65 1.30
C MET A 176 8.32 -12.77 0.13
N ALA A 177 7.91 -11.50 0.11
CA ALA A 177 8.27 -10.55 -0.94
C ALA A 177 9.79 -10.30 -1.05
N LYS A 178 10.51 -10.31 0.08
CA LYS A 178 11.97 -10.17 0.11
C LYS A 178 12.70 -11.46 -0.21
N THR A 179 12.08 -12.60 0.03
CA THR A 179 12.71 -13.90 -0.18
C THR A 179 12.80 -14.14 -1.68
N LYS A 180 14.01 -14.07 -2.23
CA LYS A 180 14.29 -14.55 -3.60
C LYS A 180 14.67 -16.03 -3.63
N LYS A 181 14.90 -16.64 -2.46
CA LYS A 181 15.25 -18.06 -2.31
C LYS A 181 14.05 -18.94 -2.66
N ILE A 182 14.09 -19.45 -3.88
CA ILE A 182 13.68 -20.83 -4.18
C ILE A 182 15.00 -21.63 -4.20
N PRO A 183 14.99 -22.94 -3.89
CA PRO A 183 16.22 -23.73 -3.86
C PRO A 183 17.02 -23.50 -5.15
N PRO A 184 18.36 -23.53 -5.07
CA PRO A 184 19.16 -23.69 -6.28
C PRO A 184 18.62 -24.94 -7.02
N ASP A 185 18.70 -24.92 -8.35
CA ASP A 185 18.51 -26.07 -9.25
C ASP A 185 17.11 -26.26 -9.87
N VAL A 186 16.72 -25.30 -10.73
CA VAL A 186 15.80 -25.59 -11.86
C VAL A 186 16.29 -25.00 -13.20
N TYR A 187 17.28 -24.11 -13.19
CA TYR A 187 17.87 -23.57 -14.44
C TYR A 187 19.25 -24.15 -14.79
N ALA A 188 19.77 -25.10 -14.00
CA ALA A 188 21.07 -25.75 -14.28
C ALA A 188 20.94 -27.13 -14.93
N GLU A 189 19.76 -27.75 -14.95
CA GLU A 189 19.59 -29.13 -15.46
C GLU A 189 18.62 -29.27 -16.65
N THR A 190 18.18 -28.16 -17.27
CA THR A 190 17.42 -28.21 -18.54
C THR A 190 18.22 -27.68 -19.75
N MET A 191 19.54 -27.50 -19.58
CA MET A 191 20.47 -27.34 -20.68
C MET A 191 21.59 -28.38 -20.54
N TYR A 192 21.29 -29.65 -20.80
CA TYR A 192 22.18 -30.64 -21.44
C TYR A 192 21.34 -31.84 -21.88
#